data_AF-A0A5D2K3P9-F1
#
_entry.id   AF-A0A5D2K3P9-F1
#
_cell.length_a   1.000
_cell.length_b   1.000
_cell.length_c   1.000
_cell.angle_alpha   90.00
_cell.angle_beta   90.00
_cell.angle_gamma   90.00
#
_symmetry.space_group_name_H-M   'P 1'
#
loop_
_entity.id
_entity.type
_entity.pdbx_description
1 polymer ?
#
loop_
_entity_poly.entity_id
_entity_poly.type
_entity_poly.pdbx_seq_one_letter_code
_entity_poly.pdbx_strand_id
1 'polypeptide(L)'
;MELWSRWEKNYYISAIAGANNGSSLVVMSKGTQYLQQSYKVSDSFPFKWINKKWREGFYVTAMATAGSRWAIVYVAWCSIF
;
A
#
# COMPACT_ATOMS: atom_id res chain seq x y z
N MET A 1 13.12 7.49 5.73
CA MET A 1 13.62 6.56 6.76
C MET A 1 12.60 6.25 7.86
N GLU A 2 11.36 6.77 7.82
CA GLU A 2 10.39 6.53 8.91
C GLU A 2 9.45 5.31 8.75
N LEU A 3 9.20 4.84 7.51
CA LEU A 3 8.25 3.74 7.26
C LEU A 3 8.71 2.40 7.85
N TRP A 4 10.00 2.09 7.74
CA TRP A 4 10.59 0.84 8.24
C TRP A 4 10.43 0.70 9.76
N SER A 5 10.69 1.78 10.51
CA SER A 5 10.52 1.79 11.97
C SER A 5 9.06 1.60 12.41
N ARG A 6 8.08 2.00 11.58
CA ARG A 6 6.66 1.79 11.88
C ARG A 6 6.20 0.37 11.57
N TRP A 7 6.72 -0.25 10.52
CA TRP A 7 6.45 -1.65 10.20
C TRP A 7 6.97 -2.59 11.30
N GLU A 8 8.16 -2.32 11.85
CA GLU A 8 8.69 -3.06 13.02
C GLU A 8 7.79 -2.96 14.26
N LYS A 9 6.96 -1.92 14.34
CA LYS A 9 6.00 -1.70 15.43
C LYS A 9 4.59 -2.23 15.12
N ASN A 10 4.43 -3.03 14.06
CA ASN A 10 3.16 -3.59 13.55
C ASN A 10 2.14 -2.52 13.12
N TYR A 11 2.61 -1.37 12.62
CA TYR A 11 1.75 -0.41 11.94
C TYR A 11 1.69 -0.71 10.45
N TYR A 12 0.48 -0.79 9.91
CA TYR A 12 0.22 -1.02 8.51
C TYR A 12 -0.44 0.21 7.90
N ILE A 13 -0.11 0.50 6.64
CA ILE A 13 -0.74 1.59 5.88
C ILE A 13 -2.23 1.28 5.70
N SER A 14 -3.08 2.18 6.18
CA SER A 14 -4.54 2.10 6.06
C SER A 14 -5.08 3.06 5.00
N ALA A 15 -4.42 4.20 4.78
CA ALA A 15 -4.78 5.14 3.73
C ALA A 15 -3.56 5.87 3.18
N ILE A 16 -3.63 6.25 1.91
CA ILE A 16 -2.64 7.07 1.23
C ILE A 16 -3.34 8.19 0.46
N ALA A 17 -2.72 9.37 0.44
CA ALA A 17 -3.16 10.50 -0.37
C ALA A 17 -1.94 11.18 -1.00
N GLY A 18 -2.05 11.52 -2.28
CA GLY A 18 -1.04 12.27 -3.02
C GLY A 18 -1.60 13.61 -3.45
N ALA A 19 -0.76 14.65 -3.45
CA ALA A 19 -1.09 15.97 -3.96
C ALA A 19 -0.23 16.30 -5.18
N ASN A 20 -0.79 17.07 -6.12
CA ASN A 20 -0.11 17.45 -7.37
C ASN A 20 1.10 18.37 -7.17
N ASN A 21 1.29 18.90 -5.96
CA ASN A 21 2.47 19.68 -5.58
C ASN A 21 3.67 18.80 -5.15
N GLY A 22 3.60 17.47 -5.36
CA GLY A 22 4.63 16.52 -4.98
C GLY A 22 4.59 16.09 -3.50
N SER A 23 3.65 16.60 -2.71
CA SER A 23 3.45 16.17 -1.32
C SER A 23 2.63 14.88 -1.27
N SER A 24 2.86 14.06 -0.24
CA SER A 24 2.11 12.81 -0.01
C SER A 24 1.89 12.59 1.47
N LEU A 25 0.73 12.06 1.82
CA LEU A 25 0.32 11.72 3.18
C LEU A 25 0.00 10.24 3.27
N VAL A 26 0.44 9.62 4.36
CA VAL A 26 0.24 8.20 4.64
C VAL A 26 -0.30 8.07 6.06
N VAL A 27 -1.44 7.40 6.20
CA VAL A 27 -2.01 7.03 7.49
C VAL A 27 -1.67 5.57 7.76
N MET A 28 -1.19 5.29 8.97
CA MET A 28 -0.87 3.93 9.40
C MET A 28 -1.62 3.59 10.68
N SER A 29 -2.14 2.37 10.75
CA SER A 29 -2.95 1.84 11.86
C SER A 29 -2.31 0.57 12.42
N LYS A 30 -2.48 0.33 13.72
CA LYS A 30 -2.02 -0.89 14.43
C LYS A 30 -3.23 -1.76 14.78
N GLY A 31 -3.05 -3.08 14.86
CA GLY A 31 -4.13 -4.03 15.19
C GLY A 31 -4.97 -4.49 13.99
N THR A 32 -4.46 -4.28 12.77
CA THR A 32 -5.07 -4.80 11.54
C THR A 32 -4.79 -6.29 11.38
N GLN A 33 -5.70 -7.04 10.74
CA GLN A 33 -5.53 -8.47 10.44
C GLN A 33 -4.61 -8.75 9.22
N TYR A 34 -3.71 -7.82 8.92
CA TYR A 34 -2.80 -7.91 7.78
C TYR A 34 -1.54 -8.69 8.18
N LEU A 35 -1.19 -9.72 7.40
CA LEU A 35 0.03 -10.49 7.63
C LEU A 35 1.24 -9.83 6.97
N GLN A 36 1.07 -9.45 5.71
CA GLN A 36 2.13 -8.86 4.90
C GLN A 36 1.57 -7.68 4.14
N GLN A 37 2.34 -6.59 4.09
CA GLN A 37 2.02 -5.41 3.31
C GLN A 37 3.14 -5.13 2.30
N SER A 38 2.74 -4.70 1.11
CA SER A 38 3.67 -4.21 0.09
C SER A 38 3.09 -2.98 -0.58
N TYR A 39 3.95 -2.10 -1.10
CA TYR A 39 3.52 -0.95 -1.86
C TYR A 39 4.28 -0.89 -3.18
N LYS A 40 3.66 -0.27 -4.20
CA LYS A 40 4.33 0.04 -5.46
C LYS A 40 4.00 1.45 -5.90
N VAL A 41 5.05 2.16 -6.29
CA VAL A 41 4.96 3.44 -7.00
C VAL A 41 5.30 3.21 -8.47
N SER A 42 4.57 3.85 -9.38
CA SER A 42 4.72 3.71 -10.83
C SER A 42 4.29 4.99 -11.53
N ASP A 43 4.98 5.40 -12.60
CA ASP A 43 4.59 6.56 -13.42
C ASP A 43 3.42 6.26 -14.39
N SER A 44 2.96 5.00 -14.43
CA SER A 44 1.78 4.57 -15.19
C SER A 44 0.95 3.57 -14.39
N PHE A 45 -0.34 3.45 -14.68
CA PHE A 45 -1.24 2.56 -13.96
C PHE A 45 -0.76 1.09 -14.06
N PRO A 46 -0.37 0.44 -12.94
CA PRO A 46 0.41 -0.80 -12.98
C PRO A 46 -0.48 -2.06 -13.06
N PHE A 47 -1.37 -2.16 -14.06
CA PHE A 47 -2.34 -3.26 -14.20
C PHE A 47 -1.68 -4.66 -14.20
N LYS A 48 -0.56 -4.82 -14.91
CA LYS A 48 0.20 -6.10 -14.93
C LYS A 48 0.66 -6.51 -13.53
N TRP A 49 1.03 -5.55 -12.70
CA TRP A 49 1.50 -5.80 -11.34
C TRP A 49 0.36 -6.15 -10.39
N ILE A 50 -0.78 -5.47 -10.52
CA ILE A 50 -1.99 -5.77 -9.74
C ILE A 50 -2.40 -7.23 -9.97
N ASN A 51 -2.47 -7.66 -11.24
CA ASN A 51 -2.80 -9.04 -11.57
C ASN A 51 -1.78 -10.06 -11.02
N LYS A 52 -0.49 -9.71 -11.01
CA LYS A 52 0.53 -10.55 -10.40
C LYS A 52 0.30 -10.69 -8.90
N LYS A 53 0.04 -9.58 -8.20
CA LYS A 53 -0.18 -9.55 -6.75
C LYS A 53 -1.45 -10.30 -6.34
N TRP A 54 -2.53 -10.20 -7.10
CA TRP A 54 -3.73 -11.00 -6.86
C TRP A 54 -3.45 -12.51 -6.92
N ARG A 55 -2.65 -12.98 -7.89
CA ARG A 55 -2.24 -14.40 -7.94
C ARG A 55 -1.33 -14.82 -6.79
N GLU A 56 -0.62 -13.88 -6.19
CA GLU A 56 0.22 -14.09 -5.00
C GLU A 56 -0.60 -14.00 -3.69
N GLY A 57 -1.92 -13.81 -3.76
CA GLY A 57 -2.79 -13.69 -2.57
C GLY A 57 -2.81 -12.30 -1.92
N PHE A 58 -2.26 -11.29 -2.59
CA PHE A 58 -2.28 -9.91 -2.13
C PHE A 58 -3.43 -9.13 -2.78
N TYR A 59 -4.12 -8.32 -2.01
CA TYR A 59 -5.24 -7.49 -2.48
C TYR A 59 -4.96 -6.01 -2.27
N VAL A 60 -5.50 -5.17 -3.17
CA VAL A 60 -5.35 -3.71 -3.10
C VAL A 60 -6.22 -3.18 -1.97
N THR A 61 -5.64 -2.35 -1.09
CA THR A 61 -6.36 -1.69 0.02
C THR A 61 -6.44 -0.19 -0.12
N ALA A 62 -5.43 0.43 -0.72
CA ALA A 62 -5.39 1.87 -0.93
C ALA A 62 -4.65 2.20 -2.22
N MET A 63 -5.14 3.22 -2.92
CA MET A 63 -4.51 3.78 -4.11
C MET A 63 -4.55 5.30 -4.03
N ALA A 64 -3.48 5.95 -4.44
CA ALA A 64 -3.44 7.40 -4.60
C ALA A 64 -2.61 7.78 -5.82
N THR A 65 -2.88 8.98 -6.32
CA THR A 65 -2.15 9.58 -7.42
C THR A 65 -1.53 10.91 -7.00
N ALA A 66 -0.37 11.23 -7.54
CA ALA A 66 0.23 12.56 -7.45
C ALA A 66 0.80 12.90 -8.83
N GLY A 67 0.15 13.82 -9.55
CA GLY A 67 0.45 14.06 -10.96
C GLY A 67 0.23 12.80 -11.80
N SER A 68 1.26 12.34 -12.52
CA SER A 68 1.23 11.10 -13.31
C SER A 68 1.57 9.84 -12.51
N ARG A 69 2.03 9.97 -11.27
CA ARG A 69 2.48 8.84 -10.45
C ARG A 69 1.32 8.20 -9.70
N TRP A 70 1.36 6.88 -9.69
CA TRP A 70 0.46 6.00 -8.95
C TRP A 70 1.19 5.39 -7.77
N ALA A 71 0.57 5.42 -6.60
CA ALA A 71 0.96 4.64 -5.44
C ALA A 71 -0.16 3.66 -5.12
N ILE A 72 0.19 2.38 -4.99
CA ILE A 72 -0.75 1.31 -4.67
C ILE A 72 -0.22 0.52 -3.48
N VAL A 73 -1.09 0.30 -2.49
CA VAL A 73 -0.83 -0.52 -1.32
C VAL A 73 -1.57 -1.84 -1.46
N TYR A 74 -0.85 -2.92 -1.16
CA TYR A 74 -1.34 -4.28 -1.19
C TYR A 74 -1.17 -4.93 0.18
N VAL A 75 -2.12 -5.76 0.58
CA VAL A 75 -2.02 -6.57 1.80
C VAL A 75 -2.38 -8.03 1.52
N ALA A 76 -1.69 -8.94 2.17
CA ALA A 76 -2.13 -10.32 2.33
C ALA A 76 -2.95 -10.40 3.62
N TRP A 77 -4.20 -10.83 3.51
CA TRP A 77 -5.06 -11.08 4.66
C TRP A 77 -4.65 -12.39 5.35
N CYS A 78 -4.70 -12.41 6.68
CA CYS A 78 -4.74 -13.68 7.38
C CYS A 78 -6.07 -14.36 7.05
N SER A 79 -6.04 -15.55 6.44
CA SER A 79 -7.24 -16.39 6.37
C SER A 79 -7.55 -16.87 7.79
N ILE A 80 -8.52 -16.26 8.45
CA ILE A 80 -9.01 -16.68 9.78
C ILE A 80 -10.25 -17.60 9.60
N PHE A 81 -10.28 -18.38 8.53
CA PHE A 81 -11.29 -19.43 8.31
C PHE A 81 -10.60 -20.79 8.23
#